data_AF-A0A536KX33-F1
#
_entry.id   AF-A0A536KX33-F1
#
_cell.length_a   1.000
_cell.length_b   1.000
_cell.length_c   1.000
_cell.angle_alpha   90.00
_cell.angle_beta   90.00
_cell.angle_gamma   90.00
#
_symmetry.space_group_name_H-M   'P 1'
#
loop_
_entity.id
_entity.type
_entity.pdbx_description
1 polymer ?
#
loop_
_entity_poly.entity_id
_entity_poly.type
_entity_poly.pdbx_seq_one_letter_code
_entity_poly.pdbx_strand_id
1 'polypeptide(L)'
;PKTERSRRTLAMPPMIADDLRRHHERQQRERAVAGRHWVEAGLVFTTPIGTPLDGTAVTKGFHALLDRAGLPQRRFHDLRHSCATLLLVQGVSPRVVMAQRMQDLLQEPER
;
A
#
# COMPACT_ATOMS: atom_id res chain seq x y z
N PRO A 1 6.55 14.83 7.49
CA PRO A 1 6.27 14.09 8.75
C PRO A 1 5.92 15.08 9.88
N LYS A 2 4.82 14.86 10.63
CA LYS A 2 4.33 15.86 11.61
C LYS A 2 4.94 15.69 13.02
N THR A 3 5.40 14.50 13.41
CA THR A 3 6.17 14.25 14.65
C THR A 3 7.03 12.99 14.54
N GLU A 4 8.14 12.91 15.30
CA GLU A 4 9.05 11.75 15.34
C GLU A 4 8.32 10.46 15.78
N ARG A 5 7.37 10.61 16.71
CA ARG A 5 6.49 9.54 17.21
C ARG A 5 5.61 8.86 16.13
N SER A 6 5.49 9.46 14.93
CA SER A 6 4.75 8.87 13.82
C SER A 6 5.55 7.84 13.00
N ARG A 7 6.87 7.78 13.19
CA ARG A 7 7.74 6.76 12.55
C ARG A 7 7.58 5.44 13.30
N ARG A 8 7.24 4.38 12.58
CA ARG A 8 7.11 3.02 13.12
C ARG A 8 7.53 1.99 12.09
N THR A 9 8.16 0.92 12.55
CA THR A 9 8.44 -0.25 11.73
C THR A 9 7.21 -1.15 11.70
N LEU A 10 6.90 -1.67 10.52
CA LEU A 10 5.72 -2.45 10.21
C LEU A 10 6.19 -3.78 9.62
N ALA A 11 5.77 -4.92 10.19
CA ALA A 11 6.06 -6.23 9.60
C ALA A 11 5.35 -6.40 8.26
N MET A 12 6.13 -6.54 7.21
CA MET A 12 5.65 -6.69 5.85
C MET A 12 5.19 -8.14 5.59
N PRO A 13 3.90 -8.40 5.34
CA PRO A 13 3.46 -9.72 4.92
C PRO A 13 4.10 -10.10 3.58
N PRO A 14 4.40 -11.40 3.32
CA PRO A 14 5.04 -11.83 2.08
C PRO A 14 4.32 -11.36 0.80
N MET A 15 3.00 -11.39 0.80
CA MET A 15 2.19 -10.91 -0.33
C MET A 15 2.47 -9.45 -0.69
N ILE A 16 2.67 -8.58 0.31
CA ILE A 16 2.97 -7.16 0.10
C ILE A 16 4.39 -6.99 -0.43
N ALA A 17 5.34 -7.81 0.06
CA ALA A 17 6.70 -7.80 -0.45
C ALA A 17 6.73 -8.20 -1.94
N ASP A 18 5.93 -9.20 -2.33
CA ASP A 18 5.81 -9.65 -3.72
C ASP A 18 5.16 -8.56 -4.60
N ASP A 19 4.09 -7.91 -4.11
CA ASP A 19 3.47 -6.78 -4.81
C ASP A 19 4.44 -5.62 -5.03
N LEU A 20 5.25 -5.29 -4.02
CA LEU A 20 6.27 -4.24 -4.13
C LEU A 20 7.40 -4.61 -5.09
N ARG A 21 7.81 -5.89 -5.14
CA ARG A 21 8.77 -6.37 -6.14
C ARG A 21 8.23 -6.23 -7.57
N ARG A 22 6.99 -6.68 -7.81
CA ARG A 22 6.31 -6.49 -9.11
C ARG A 22 6.16 -5.01 -9.48
N HIS A 23 5.88 -4.16 -8.50
CA HIS A 23 5.81 -2.72 -8.72
C HIS A 23 7.16 -2.15 -9.12
N HIS A 24 8.23 -2.50 -8.41
CA HIS A 24 9.59 -2.07 -8.71
C HIS A 24 10.02 -2.49 -10.12
N GLU A 25 9.76 -3.73 -10.53
CA GLU A 25 10.02 -4.18 -11.91
C GLU A 25 9.28 -3.35 -12.96
N ARG A 26 8.02 -3.00 -12.70
CA ARG A 26 7.25 -2.11 -13.58
C ARG A 26 7.87 -0.71 -13.62
N GLN A 27 8.26 -0.16 -12.49
CA GLN A 27 8.90 1.16 -12.42
C GLN A 27 10.22 1.18 -13.20
N GLN A 28 11.02 0.11 -13.15
CA GLN A 28 12.26 0.02 -13.92
C GLN A 28 12.00 -0.03 -15.43
N ARG A 29 10.92 -0.69 -15.86
CA ARG A 29 10.46 -0.64 -17.26
C ARG A 29 10.02 0.77 -17.65
N GLU A 30 9.22 1.44 -16.81
CA GLU A 30 8.78 2.82 -17.02
C GLU A 30 9.98 3.78 -17.12
N ARG A 31 11.00 3.60 -16.26
CA ARG A 31 12.27 4.34 -16.31
C ARG A 31 13.02 4.13 -17.61
N ALA A 32 13.15 2.89 -18.07
CA ALA A 32 13.78 2.59 -19.35
C ALA A 32 13.04 3.26 -20.52
N VAL A 33 11.70 3.29 -20.48
CA VAL A 33 10.86 3.94 -21.50
C VAL A 33 10.97 5.47 -21.43
N ALA A 34 10.97 6.07 -20.23
CA ALA A 34 11.06 7.51 -20.05
C ALA A 34 12.46 8.07 -20.42
N GLY A 35 13.50 7.25 -20.25
CA GLY A 35 14.89 7.60 -20.58
C GLY A 35 15.30 8.90 -19.89
N ARG A 36 15.71 9.89 -20.68
CA ARG A 36 16.13 11.21 -20.18
C ARG A 36 15.05 12.01 -19.45
N HIS A 37 13.78 11.66 -19.64
CA HIS A 37 12.65 12.35 -18.98
C HIS A 37 12.35 11.76 -17.60
N TRP A 38 13.04 10.70 -17.20
CA TRP A 38 12.91 10.12 -15.88
C TRP A 38 13.44 11.06 -14.80
N VAL A 39 12.65 11.27 -13.75
CA VAL A 39 13.02 12.06 -12.58
C VAL A 39 13.45 11.15 -11.44
N GLU A 40 14.69 11.31 -10.99
CA GLU A 40 15.25 10.56 -9.85
C GLU A 40 14.75 11.13 -8.52
N ALA A 41 13.51 10.77 -8.14
CA ALA A 41 12.88 11.26 -6.92
C ALA A 41 13.11 10.37 -5.68
N GLY A 42 13.68 9.17 -5.85
CA GLY A 42 13.87 8.21 -4.75
C GLY A 42 12.56 7.71 -4.13
N LEU A 43 11.46 7.74 -4.89
CA LEU A 43 10.12 7.37 -4.44
C LEU A 43 9.76 5.95 -4.86
N VAL A 44 9.07 5.24 -3.96
CA VAL A 44 8.56 3.88 -4.25
C VAL A 44 7.42 3.93 -5.26
N PHE A 45 6.50 4.90 -5.12
CA PHE A 45 5.36 5.09 -6.03
C PHE A 45 5.52 6.40 -6.80
N THR A 46 5.55 6.31 -8.13
CA THR A 46 5.75 7.45 -9.03
C THR A 46 4.78 7.40 -10.19
N THR A 47 4.68 8.51 -10.92
CA THR A 47 4.18 8.49 -12.30
C THR A 47 5.14 7.68 -13.20
N PRO A 48 4.75 7.38 -14.45
CA PRO A 48 5.62 6.70 -15.41
C PRO A 48 6.91 7.45 -15.77
N ILE A 49 7.06 8.71 -15.35
CA ILE A 49 8.25 9.53 -15.58
C ILE A 49 9.03 9.81 -14.27
N GLY A 50 8.72 9.11 -13.18
CA GLY A 50 9.46 9.22 -11.91
C GLY A 50 9.02 10.38 -11.02
N THR A 51 8.03 11.19 -11.42
CA THR A 51 7.52 12.29 -10.59
C THR A 51 6.58 11.79 -9.49
N PRO A 52 6.38 12.57 -8.40
CA PRO A 52 5.43 12.22 -7.36
C PRO A 52 4.01 12.07 -7.90
N LEU A 53 3.25 11.13 -7.33
CA LEU A 53 1.83 11.01 -7.64
C LEU A 53 1.04 12.18 -7.04
N ASP A 54 0.12 12.74 -7.83
CA ASP A 54 -0.85 13.72 -7.35
C ASP A 54 -1.98 13.04 -6.57
N GLY A 55 -2.27 13.51 -5.36
CA GLY A 55 -3.27 12.89 -4.48
C GLY A 55 -4.70 12.96 -5.05
N THR A 56 -5.00 14.00 -5.83
CA THR A 56 -6.31 14.14 -6.50
C THR A 56 -6.45 13.12 -7.62
N ALA A 57 -5.40 12.94 -8.43
CA ALA A 57 -5.35 11.93 -9.49
C ALA A 57 -5.49 10.50 -8.91
N VAL A 58 -4.80 10.21 -7.80
CA VAL A 58 -4.94 8.92 -7.09
C VAL A 58 -6.39 8.71 -6.61
N THR A 59 -7.00 9.73 -6.02
CA THR A 59 -8.40 9.65 -5.54
C THR A 59 -9.38 9.43 -6.70
N LYS A 60 -9.21 10.13 -7.81
CA LYS A 60 -10.02 9.93 -9.03
C LYS A 60 -9.86 8.51 -9.59
N GLY A 61 -8.62 8.01 -9.67
CA GLY A 61 -8.35 6.64 -10.09
C GLY A 61 -9.01 5.61 -9.17
N PHE A 62 -8.99 5.85 -7.86
CA PHE A 62 -9.66 5.00 -6.89
C PHE A 62 -11.18 4.98 -7.09
N HIS A 63 -11.83 6.13 -7.26
CA HIS A 63 -13.27 6.20 -7.53
C HIS A 63 -13.65 5.47 -8.82
N ALA A 64 -12.84 5.59 -9.88
CA ALA A 64 -13.05 4.85 -11.13
C ALA A 64 -12.92 3.33 -10.94
N LEU A 65 -12.04 2.87 -10.04
CA LEU A 65 -11.94 1.45 -9.69
C LEU A 65 -13.18 0.97 -8.92
N LEU A 66 -13.72 1.79 -8.01
CA LEU A 66 -14.96 1.47 -7.30
C LEU A 66 -16.14 1.35 -8.26
N ASP A 67 -16.29 2.29 -9.20
CA ASP A 67 -17.34 2.26 -10.22
C ASP A 67 -17.25 0.99 -11.07
N ARG A 68 -16.04 0.63 -11.53
CA ARG A 68 -15.80 -0.59 -12.31
C ARG A 68 -16.10 -1.87 -11.53
N ALA A 69 -15.92 -1.83 -10.21
CA ALA A 69 -16.24 -2.95 -9.32
C ALA A 69 -17.71 -2.98 -8.88
N GLY A 70 -18.53 -1.99 -9.28
CA GLY A 70 -19.92 -1.86 -8.83
C GLY A 70 -20.05 -1.54 -7.33
N LEU A 71 -19.00 -0.94 -6.74
CA LEU A 71 -18.95 -0.60 -5.32
C LEU A 71 -19.38 0.85 -5.08
N PRO A 72 -20.00 1.15 -3.92
CA PRO A 72 -20.33 2.52 -3.56
C PRO A 72 -19.06 3.37 -3.43
N GLN A 73 -19.18 4.65 -3.77
CA GLN A 73 -18.09 5.61 -3.63
C GLN A 73 -17.66 5.75 -2.15
N ARG A 74 -16.35 5.69 -1.92
CA ARG A 74 -15.71 5.77 -0.60
C ARG A 74 -14.47 6.65 -0.68
N ARG A 75 -14.03 7.18 0.45
CA ARG A 75 -12.82 8.00 0.50
C ARG A 75 -11.59 7.09 0.46
N PHE A 76 -10.50 7.58 -0.10
CA PHE A 76 -9.26 6.80 -0.19
C PHE A 76 -8.73 6.35 1.19
N HIS A 77 -8.88 7.17 2.24
CA HIS A 77 -8.48 6.79 3.59
C HIS A 77 -9.37 5.74 4.25
N ASP A 78 -10.56 5.47 3.69
CA ASP A 78 -11.44 4.40 4.19
C ASP A 78 -10.81 3.02 3.98
N LEU A 79 -9.86 2.88 3.05
CA LEU A 79 -9.05 1.66 2.90
C LEU A 79 -8.28 1.35 4.19
N ARG A 80 -7.70 2.37 4.82
CA ARG A 80 -6.98 2.22 6.09
C ARG A 80 -7.93 1.88 7.23
N HIS A 81 -9.10 2.52 7.28
CA HIS A 81 -10.12 2.20 8.27
C HIS A 81 -10.64 0.77 8.11
N SER A 82 -10.92 0.36 6.88
CA SER A 82 -11.37 -1.01 6.56
C SER A 82 -10.33 -2.05 6.96
N CYS A 83 -9.06 -1.81 6.64
CA CYS A 83 -7.97 -2.69 7.07
C CYS A 83 -7.90 -2.80 8.61
N ALA A 84 -8.01 -1.68 9.34
CA ALA A 84 -8.04 -1.71 10.80
C ALA A 84 -9.25 -2.49 11.33
N THR A 85 -10.45 -2.28 10.78
CA THR A 85 -11.66 -3.01 11.17
C THR A 85 -11.55 -4.49 10.88
N LEU A 86 -11.06 -4.90 9.71
CA LEU A 86 -10.87 -6.30 9.34
C LEU A 86 -9.91 -7.00 10.31
N LEU A 87 -8.80 -6.36 10.65
CA LEU A 87 -7.85 -6.90 11.62
C LEU A 87 -8.50 -7.05 13.01
N LEU A 88 -9.29 -6.07 13.46
CA LEU A 88 -10.01 -6.15 14.74
C LEU A 88 -11.04 -7.29 14.75
N VAL A 89 -11.81 -7.47 13.67
CA VAL A 89 -12.82 -8.53 13.53
C VAL A 89 -12.18 -9.92 13.52
N GLN A 90 -10.97 -10.06 12.98
CA GLN A 90 -10.20 -11.31 12.99
C GLN A 90 -9.57 -11.64 14.36
N GLY A 91 -9.94 -10.93 15.43
CA GLY A 91 -9.44 -11.20 16.80
C GLY A 91 -8.01 -10.73 17.03
N VAL A 92 -7.42 -9.98 16.10
CA VAL A 92 -6.09 -9.38 16.27
C VAL A 92 -6.23 -8.23 17.26
N SER A 93 -5.79 -8.45 18.50
CA SER A 93 -5.88 -7.45 19.56
C SER A 93 -5.31 -6.09 19.12
N PRO A 94 -5.87 -4.95 19.57
CA PRO A 94 -5.44 -3.59 19.17
C PRO A 94 -3.93 -3.32 19.36
N ARG A 95 -3.26 -4.10 20.23
CA ARG A 95 -1.82 -4.04 20.51
C ARG A 95 -0.97 -4.48 19.30
N VAL A 96 -1.48 -5.38 18.46
CA VAL A 96 -0.82 -5.88 17.23
C VAL A 96 -1.12 -4.99 16.02
N VAL A 97 -2.25 -4.28 16.00
CA VAL A 97 -2.59 -3.28 14.96
C VAL A 97 -1.64 -2.07 15.00
N MET A 98 -1.03 -1.79 16.16
CA MET A 98 0.01 -0.77 16.33
C MET A 98 1.45 -1.31 16.18
N ALA A 99 1.67 -2.60 16.45
CA ALA A 99 2.96 -3.28 16.35
C ALA A 99 2.78 -4.56 15.52
N GLN A 100 2.89 -4.42 14.20
CA GLN A 100 2.73 -5.55 13.29
C GLN A 100 3.68 -6.71 13.66
N ARG A 101 3.11 -7.83 14.10
CA ARG A 101 3.68 -9.18 14.01
C ARG A 101 2.60 -10.08 13.42
N MET A 102 2.67 -10.27 12.10
CA MET A 102 1.80 -11.14 11.31
C MET A 102 2.54 -12.45 10.96
N GLN A 103 3.42 -12.93 11.83
CA GLN A 103 4.18 -14.15 11.58
C GLN A 103 3.49 -15.40 12.15
N ASP A 104 2.59 -15.26 13.13
CA ASP A 104 2.09 -16.41 13.89
C ASP A 104 0.66 -16.86 13.52
N LEU A 105 -0.04 -16.15 12.61
CA LEU A 105 -1.44 -16.47 12.23
C LEU A 105 -1.59 -17.36 10.98
N LEU A 106 -0.49 -17.84 10.40
CA LEU A 106 -0.53 -18.72 9.21
C LEU A 106 0.15 -20.09 9.44
N GLN A 107 0.48 -20.44 10.69
CA GLN A 107 0.91 -21.79 11.05
C GLN A 107 -0.05 -22.39 12.07
N GLU A 108 -1.22 -22.82 11.59
CA GLU A 108 -2.01 -23.84 12.31
C GLU A 108 -1.19 -25.15 12.29
N PRO A 109 -1.02 -25.85 13.42
CA PRO A 109 -0.36 -27.15 13.43
C PRO A 109 -1.29 -28.20 12.82
N GLU A 110 -0.83 -28.87 11.76
CA GLU A 110 -1.37 -30.19 11.41
C GLU A 110 -1.20 -31.11 12.63
N ARG A 111 -2.27 -31.86 12.91
CA ARG A 111 -2.36 -32.84 14.00
C ARG A 111 -1.34 -33.95 13.86
#